data_AF-A0A2T7DQI2-F1
#
_entry.id   AF-A0A2T7DQI2-F1
#
_cell.length_a   1.000
_cell.length_b   1.000
_cell.length_c   1.000
_cell.angle_alpha   90.00
_cell.angle_beta   90.00
_cell.angle_gamma   90.00
#
_symmetry.space_group_name_H-M   'P 1'
#
loop_
_entity.id
_entity.type
_entity.pdbx_description
1 polymer ?
#
loop_
_entity_poly.entity_id
_entity_poly.type
_entity_poly.pdbx_seq_one_letter_code
_entity_poly.pdbx_strand_id
1 'polypeptide(L)'
;MEKRALLLVVVILLVAGLSAAAAAGSGDTAVIRLPSDAAASERPWTCCDRQPCTKSAPPFCSCHDTLEQCHDACKECARVRDSDPPRYICKDIYVGDPAPRCHQDERNQALHRGPQEMAVVRGAKKGNGQERPWKCCDRAVPGPTTHAKVVWYCMDKVEHCTCKECMKLEGSHRYYCLDGYKGSDPGPSCTHA
;
A
#
# COMPACT_ATOMS: atom_id res chain seq x y z
N MET A 1 -12.47 -5.76 71.83
CA MET A 1 -11.44 -6.10 70.83
C MET A 1 -10.73 -4.86 70.25
N GLU A 2 -10.94 -3.66 70.80
CA GLU A 2 -10.40 -2.40 70.25
C GLU A 2 -8.90 -2.15 70.47
N LYS A 3 -8.30 -2.65 71.56
CA LYS A 3 -6.88 -2.38 71.86
C LYS A 3 -5.90 -3.06 70.89
N ARG A 4 -6.31 -4.17 70.27
CA ARG A 4 -5.53 -4.86 69.23
C ARG A 4 -5.63 -4.16 67.87
N ALA A 5 -6.77 -3.55 67.57
CA ALA A 5 -6.96 -2.74 66.36
C ALA A 5 -6.12 -1.45 66.41
N LEU A 6 -6.03 -0.80 67.58
CA LEU A 6 -5.22 0.41 67.75
C LEU A 6 -3.70 0.11 67.64
N LEU A 7 -3.25 -1.01 68.21
CA LEU A 7 -1.85 -1.46 68.07
C LEU A 7 -1.48 -1.77 66.62
N LEU A 8 -2.39 -2.36 65.84
CA LEU A 8 -2.14 -2.63 64.42
C LEU A 8 -2.10 -1.35 63.57
N VAL A 9 -2.94 -0.35 63.86
CA VAL A 9 -2.91 0.94 63.14
C VAL A 9 -1.63 1.73 63.43
N VAL A 10 -1.12 1.73 64.66
CA VAL A 10 0.14 2.41 65.03
C VAL A 10 1.35 1.74 64.36
N VAL A 11 1.37 0.41 64.22
CA VAL A 11 2.44 -0.31 63.51
C VAL A 11 2.47 0.06 62.03
N ILE A 12 1.31 0.22 61.38
CA ILE A 12 1.23 0.61 59.96
C ILE A 12 1.73 2.04 59.73
N LEU A 13 1.45 2.97 60.65
CA LEU A 13 1.89 4.37 60.53
C LEU A 13 3.41 4.54 60.73
N LEU A 14 4.08 3.66 61.48
CA LEU A 14 5.53 3.73 61.71
C LEU A 14 6.38 3.23 60.53
N VAL A 15 5.81 2.46 59.59
CA VAL A 15 6.55 2.00 58.39
C VAL A 15 6.60 3.07 57.28
N ALA A 16 5.88 4.18 57.43
CA ALA A 16 5.74 5.23 56.42
C ALA A 16 6.81 6.34 56.49
N GLY A 17 7.85 6.20 57.31
CA GLY A 17 8.81 7.28 57.55
C GLY A 17 10.26 6.83 57.61
N LEU A 18 10.86 6.50 56.46
CA LEU A 18 12.27 6.81 56.15
C LEU A 18 12.63 6.33 54.74
N SER A 19 12.73 7.25 53.79
CA SER A 19 13.58 7.14 52.60
C SER A 19 13.66 8.50 51.93
N ALA A 20 14.69 9.28 52.29
CA ALA A 20 15.06 10.49 51.57
C ALA A 20 16.35 10.24 50.76
N ALA A 21 16.23 10.52 49.46
CA ALA A 21 17.24 10.95 48.49
C ALA A 21 18.57 10.18 48.36
N ALA A 22 18.76 9.55 47.19
CA ALA A 22 19.75 9.98 46.20
C ALA A 22 19.65 9.13 44.93
N ALA A 23 19.32 9.75 43.80
CA ALA A 23 19.77 9.31 42.49
C ALA A 23 19.79 10.53 41.56
N ALA A 24 20.99 10.91 41.14
CA ALA A 24 21.20 11.85 40.05
C ALA A 24 20.56 11.27 38.79
N GLY A 25 19.40 11.80 38.40
CA GLY A 25 18.79 11.50 37.12
C GLY A 25 19.46 12.37 36.06
N SER A 26 20.36 11.77 35.30
CA SER A 26 20.78 12.26 33.98
C SER A 26 19.53 12.65 33.21
N GLY A 27 19.36 13.95 32.95
CA GLY A 27 18.27 14.47 32.14
C GLY A 27 18.50 14.08 30.69
N ASP A 28 18.10 12.85 30.36
CA ASP A 28 17.91 12.39 29.00
C ASP A 28 17.06 13.44 28.29
N THR A 29 17.64 14.07 27.28
CA THR A 29 16.90 14.80 26.27
C THR A 29 15.81 13.88 25.77
N ALA A 30 14.59 14.12 26.22
CA ALA A 30 13.39 13.51 25.67
C ALA A 30 13.29 14.01 24.23
N VAL A 31 13.97 13.30 23.32
CA VAL A 31 13.56 13.23 21.93
C VAL A 31 12.16 12.66 22.01
N ILE A 32 11.16 13.55 21.97
CA ILE A 32 9.76 13.18 21.81
C ILE A 32 9.70 12.44 20.48
N ARG A 33 9.89 11.13 20.53
CA ARG A 33 9.56 10.24 19.44
C ARG A 33 8.05 10.27 19.36
N LEU A 34 7.52 11.13 18.48
CA LEU A 34 6.17 10.94 17.98
C LEU A 34 6.14 9.52 17.39
N PRO A 35 5.19 8.66 17.79
CA PRO A 35 4.91 7.44 17.04
C PRO A 35 4.59 7.87 15.61
N SER A 36 5.53 7.69 14.68
CA SER A 36 5.26 7.79 13.23
C SER A 36 4.45 6.59 12.75
N ASP A 37 4.20 5.62 13.63
CA ASP A 37 3.24 4.56 13.43
C ASP A 37 1.85 5.10 13.78
N ALA A 38 1.36 6.04 12.97
CA ALA A 38 -0.06 6.09 12.70
C ALA A 38 -0.40 4.68 12.21
N ALA A 39 -0.94 3.85 13.10
CA ALA A 39 -1.42 2.52 12.79
C ALA A 39 -2.14 2.64 11.44
N ALA A 40 -1.60 1.99 10.41
CA ALA A 40 -2.10 2.09 9.05
C ALA A 40 -3.51 1.49 9.06
N SER A 41 -4.49 2.30 9.45
CA SER A 41 -5.89 1.93 9.39
C SER A 41 -6.20 1.77 7.91
N GLU A 42 -6.89 0.68 7.61
CA GLU A 42 -7.32 0.41 6.24
C GLU A 42 -8.13 1.60 5.74
N ARG A 43 -7.73 2.15 4.58
CA ARG A 43 -8.37 3.35 4.03
C ARG A 43 -9.82 3.01 3.64
N PRO A 44 -10.81 3.87 3.95
CA PRO A 44 -12.21 3.54 3.71
C PRO A 44 -12.62 3.53 2.23
N TRP A 45 -11.79 4.06 1.32
CA TRP A 45 -12.02 4.14 -0.13
C TRP A 45 -10.73 3.89 -0.93
N THR A 46 -10.85 3.32 -2.12
CA THR A 46 -9.71 3.06 -3.04
C THR A 46 -9.29 4.32 -3.81
N CYS A 47 -10.26 5.08 -4.30
CA CYS A 47 -10.09 6.34 -5.02
C CYS A 47 -11.11 7.37 -4.50
N CYS A 48 -10.86 8.66 -4.72
CA CYS A 48 -11.82 9.72 -4.43
C CYS A 48 -11.59 10.96 -5.32
N ASP A 49 -12.61 11.39 -6.05
CA ASP A 49 -12.56 12.60 -6.88
C ASP A 49 -12.78 13.87 -6.05
N ARG A 50 -13.68 13.82 -5.06
CA ARG A 50 -13.99 14.94 -4.16
C ARG A 50 -13.48 14.68 -2.75
N GLN A 51 -12.21 14.98 -2.50
CA GLN A 51 -11.55 14.70 -1.22
C GLN A 51 -10.95 15.95 -0.55
N PRO A 52 -11.70 16.68 0.30
CA PRO A 52 -11.10 17.68 1.18
C PRO A 52 -10.16 17.05 2.21
N CYS A 53 -9.02 17.70 2.44
CA CYS A 53 -8.05 17.31 3.47
C CYS A 53 -7.59 18.54 4.28
N THR A 54 -7.22 18.35 5.54
CA THR A 54 -6.53 19.37 6.34
C THR A 54 -5.10 19.59 5.83
N LYS A 55 -4.51 20.74 6.14
CA LYS A 55 -3.10 21.08 5.79
C LYS A 55 -2.09 20.60 6.86
N SER A 56 -2.45 19.61 7.68
CA SER A 56 -1.58 19.02 8.71
C SER A 56 -0.71 17.89 8.15
N ALA A 57 0.29 17.46 8.92
CA ALA A 57 1.12 16.29 8.60
C ALA A 57 1.05 15.26 9.76
N PRO A 58 0.37 14.10 9.59
CA PRO A 58 -0.38 13.68 8.40
C PRO A 58 -1.70 14.47 8.22
N PRO A 59 -2.26 14.51 7.00
CA PRO A 59 -3.54 15.17 6.74
C PRO A 59 -4.71 14.29 7.18
N PHE A 60 -5.83 14.94 7.53
CA PHE A 60 -7.12 14.30 7.80
C PHE A 60 -8.01 14.54 6.59
N CYS A 61 -8.49 13.47 5.97
CA CYS A 61 -9.19 13.51 4.69
C CYS A 61 -10.58 12.86 4.80
N SER A 62 -11.58 13.44 4.14
CA SER A 62 -12.92 12.83 3.96
C SER A 62 -13.25 12.72 2.48
N CYS A 63 -13.88 11.62 2.05
CA CYS A 63 -14.31 11.45 0.66
C CYS A 63 -15.80 11.78 0.49
N HIS A 64 -16.11 12.66 -0.46
CA HIS A 64 -17.46 13.16 -0.70
C HIS A 64 -18.07 12.62 -2.00
N ASP A 65 -17.53 11.53 -2.52
CA ASP A 65 -18.09 10.88 -3.69
C ASP A 65 -19.41 10.19 -3.36
N THR A 66 -20.32 10.23 -4.33
CA THR A 66 -21.64 9.61 -4.24
C THR A 66 -21.61 8.32 -5.03
N LEU A 67 -21.75 7.20 -4.32
CA LEU A 67 -21.59 5.85 -4.84
C LEU A 67 -22.94 5.15 -4.93
N GLU A 68 -23.01 4.07 -5.71
CA GLU A 68 -24.17 3.16 -5.71
C GLU A 68 -24.17 2.28 -4.46
N GLN A 69 -22.99 1.95 -3.96
CA GLN A 69 -22.74 1.23 -2.72
C GLN A 69 -21.41 1.71 -2.14
N CYS A 70 -21.30 1.79 -0.80
CA CYS A 70 -20.02 2.09 -0.18
C CYS A 70 -19.05 0.91 -0.28
N HIS A 71 -17.76 1.22 -0.24
CA HIS A 71 -16.70 0.22 -0.14
C HIS A 71 -16.78 -0.52 1.22
N ASP A 72 -16.40 -1.79 1.27
CA ASP A 72 -16.50 -2.63 2.48
C ASP A 72 -15.69 -2.08 3.67
N ALA A 73 -14.59 -1.39 3.38
CA ALA A 73 -13.76 -0.73 4.38
C ALA A 73 -14.41 0.54 5.00
N CYS A 74 -15.50 1.05 4.43
CA CYS A 74 -16.23 2.19 4.97
C CYS A 74 -17.13 1.76 6.13
N LYS A 75 -16.88 2.31 7.32
CA LYS A 75 -17.63 1.97 8.54
C LYS A 75 -18.97 2.68 8.60
N GLU A 76 -19.01 3.95 8.22
CA GLU A 76 -20.23 4.75 8.22
C GLU A 76 -20.66 5.10 6.78
N CYS A 77 -21.50 4.25 6.21
CA CYS A 77 -22.11 4.46 4.90
C CYS A 77 -23.48 5.12 5.04
N ALA A 78 -23.62 6.37 4.57
CA ALA A 78 -24.86 7.13 4.67
C ALA A 78 -25.56 7.26 3.31
N ARG A 79 -26.89 7.05 3.27
CA ARG A 79 -27.69 7.35 2.08
C ARG A 79 -27.81 8.86 1.87
N VAL A 80 -27.66 9.31 0.63
CA VAL A 80 -27.91 10.69 0.23
C VAL A 80 -29.42 10.94 0.26
N ARG A 81 -29.85 12.00 0.95
CA ARG A 81 -31.27 12.36 1.01
C ARG A 81 -31.75 12.74 -0.39
N ASP A 82 -32.96 12.31 -0.73
CA ASP A 82 -33.66 12.66 -1.96
C ASP A 82 -32.94 12.24 -3.27
N SER A 83 -32.02 11.26 -3.19
CA SER A 83 -31.41 10.65 -4.38
C SER A 83 -32.30 9.53 -4.96
N ASP A 84 -32.65 9.64 -6.23
CA ASP A 84 -33.27 8.58 -7.03
C ASP A 84 -32.52 8.43 -8.39
N PRO A 85 -31.83 7.30 -8.65
CA PRO A 85 -31.72 6.11 -7.82
C PRO A 85 -30.97 6.37 -6.49
N PRO A 86 -31.12 5.49 -5.46
CA PRO A 86 -30.40 5.62 -4.20
C PRO A 86 -28.89 5.76 -4.39
N ARG A 87 -28.30 6.76 -3.73
CA ARG A 87 -26.85 6.99 -3.68
C ARG A 87 -26.37 7.03 -2.24
N TYR A 88 -25.10 6.73 -2.04
CA TYR A 88 -24.47 6.65 -0.72
C TYR A 88 -23.17 7.44 -0.68
N ILE A 89 -22.78 7.86 0.52
CA ILE A 89 -21.53 8.58 0.78
C ILE A 89 -20.88 7.97 2.01
N CYS A 90 -19.56 7.74 1.95
CA CYS A 90 -18.80 7.32 3.11
C CYS A 90 -18.56 8.52 4.03
N LYS A 91 -18.78 8.36 5.34
CA LYS A 91 -18.59 9.42 6.35
C LYS A 91 -17.29 9.31 7.12
N ASP A 92 -16.53 8.25 6.91
CA ASP A 92 -15.27 8.00 7.58
C ASP A 92 -14.23 9.10 7.27
N ILE A 93 -13.38 9.38 8.26
CA ILE A 93 -12.21 10.25 8.12
C ILE A 93 -10.98 9.37 8.08
N TYR A 94 -10.16 9.54 7.05
CA TYR A 94 -8.87 8.89 6.90
C TYR A 94 -7.73 9.82 7.35
N VAL A 95 -6.76 9.28 8.10
CA VAL A 95 -5.55 10.00 8.52
C VAL A 95 -4.38 9.48 7.71
N GLY A 96 -3.85 10.30 6.80
CA GLY A 96 -2.79 9.91 5.87
C GLY A 96 -2.97 10.51 4.48
N ASP A 97 -2.08 10.15 3.55
CA ASP A 97 -2.07 10.72 2.21
C ASP A 97 -3.40 10.58 1.47
N PRO A 98 -3.78 11.56 0.64
CA PRO A 98 -5.03 11.51 -0.10
C PRO A 98 -5.11 10.32 -1.07
N ALA A 99 -6.33 9.89 -1.40
CA ALA A 99 -6.53 8.86 -2.40
C ALA A 99 -6.32 9.40 -3.83
N PRO A 100 -5.94 8.53 -4.78
CA PRO A 100 -6.00 8.88 -6.21
C PRO A 100 -7.42 9.30 -6.61
N ARG A 101 -7.53 10.12 -7.66
CA ARG A 101 -8.81 10.42 -8.30
C ARG A 101 -9.31 9.22 -9.11
N CYS A 102 -10.60 8.92 -9.02
CA CYS A 102 -11.20 7.75 -9.68
C CYS A 102 -11.11 7.83 -11.20
N HIS A 103 -11.19 9.04 -11.78
CA HIS A 103 -11.09 9.23 -13.23
C HIS A 103 -9.66 9.47 -13.75
N GLN A 104 -8.66 9.52 -12.87
CA GLN A 104 -7.26 9.63 -13.29
C GLN A 104 -6.56 8.26 -13.39
N ASP A 105 -7.23 7.18 -12.98
CA ASP A 105 -6.70 5.82 -13.10
C ASP A 105 -6.77 5.22 -14.53
N GLU A 106 -7.42 5.88 -15.50
CA GLU A 106 -7.29 5.45 -16.91
C GLU A 106 -6.04 6.06 -17.61
N ARG A 107 -5.52 7.18 -17.08
CA ARG A 107 -4.34 7.87 -17.65
C ARG A 107 -3.07 7.69 -16.82
N ASN A 108 -3.18 7.50 -15.51
CA ASN A 108 -2.05 7.47 -14.57
C ASN A 108 -2.17 6.34 -13.52
N GLN A 109 -2.46 5.11 -13.97
CA GLN A 109 -2.42 3.89 -13.15
C GLN A 109 -0.99 3.50 -12.68
N ALA A 110 -0.09 4.48 -12.52
CA ALA A 110 1.34 4.28 -12.23
C ALA A 110 1.83 5.01 -10.97
N LEU A 111 1.01 5.77 -10.23
CA LEU A 111 1.55 6.61 -9.13
C LEU A 111 0.93 6.43 -7.74
N HIS A 112 -0.14 5.66 -7.56
CA HIS A 112 -0.74 5.44 -6.23
C HIS A 112 -0.76 3.99 -5.78
N ARG A 113 0.34 3.28 -6.03
CA ARG A 113 0.70 2.09 -5.23
C ARG A 113 1.91 2.44 -4.36
N GLY A 114 1.64 3.09 -3.22
CA GLY A 114 2.50 2.94 -2.03
C GLY A 114 2.63 1.46 -1.67
N PRO A 115 3.60 1.06 -0.84
CA PRO A 115 4.36 -0.19 -0.93
C PRO A 115 3.50 -1.44 -0.73
N GLN A 116 2.67 -1.78 -1.71
CA GLN A 116 2.22 -3.14 -1.91
C GLN A 116 3.43 -3.85 -2.49
N GLU A 117 4.16 -4.46 -1.57
CA GLU A 117 4.36 -5.90 -1.63
C GLU A 117 4.29 -6.44 -3.05
N MET A 118 5.47 -6.76 -3.55
CA MET A 118 5.73 -7.38 -4.84
C MET A 118 4.63 -8.39 -5.18
N ALA A 119 3.59 -7.93 -5.88
CA ALA A 119 2.69 -8.82 -6.57
C ALA A 119 3.52 -9.36 -7.73
N VAL A 120 4.25 -10.43 -7.43
CA VAL A 120 4.72 -11.39 -8.40
C VAL A 120 3.48 -11.83 -9.17
N VAL A 121 3.18 -11.11 -10.26
CA VAL A 121 2.26 -11.60 -11.27
C VAL A 121 2.99 -12.78 -11.87
N ARG A 122 2.59 -13.98 -11.43
CA ARG A 122 3.13 -15.25 -11.89
C ARG A 122 3.11 -15.23 -13.43
N GLY A 123 4.29 -15.15 -14.02
CA GLY A 123 4.52 -15.43 -15.41
C GLY A 123 4.03 -16.83 -15.76
N ALA A 124 3.85 -17.05 -17.05
CA ALA A 124 3.38 -18.32 -17.56
C ALA A 124 4.41 -19.42 -17.23
N LYS A 125 4.09 -20.30 -16.28
CA LYS A 125 4.83 -21.54 -16.07
C LYS A 125 4.66 -22.45 -17.29
N LYS A 126 5.77 -22.93 -17.87
CA LYS A 126 5.75 -24.14 -18.71
C LYS A 126 6.93 -25.05 -18.37
N GLY A 127 6.61 -26.33 -18.15
CA GLY A 127 7.42 -27.54 -18.40
C GLY A 127 8.74 -27.75 -17.65
N ASN A 128 9.66 -26.81 -17.69
CA ASN A 128 11.07 -27.01 -17.28
C ASN A 128 11.55 -26.07 -16.15
N GLY A 129 10.63 -25.33 -15.52
CA GLY A 129 10.91 -24.58 -14.29
C GLY A 129 11.57 -23.22 -14.46
N GLN A 130 11.87 -22.75 -15.69
CA GLN A 130 12.36 -21.39 -15.90
C GLN A 130 11.24 -20.47 -16.45
N GLU A 131 10.82 -19.51 -15.64
CA GLU A 131 9.71 -18.62 -15.94
C GLU A 131 10.19 -17.45 -16.81
N ARG A 132 9.53 -17.25 -17.94
CA ARG A 132 9.78 -16.12 -18.84
C ARG A 132 8.63 -15.10 -18.73
N PRO A 133 8.89 -13.82 -18.99
CA PRO A 133 7.88 -12.77 -18.80
C PRO A 133 6.73 -12.80 -19.83
N TRP A 134 6.90 -13.51 -20.95
CA TRP A 134 5.93 -13.61 -22.05
C TRP A 134 5.60 -15.06 -22.42
N LYS A 135 4.38 -15.29 -22.94
CA LYS A 135 3.92 -16.60 -23.42
C LYS A 135 4.44 -16.95 -24.82
N CYS A 136 4.56 -15.95 -25.68
CA CYS A 136 5.11 -16.03 -27.03
C CYS A 136 5.73 -14.67 -27.37
N CYS A 137 6.59 -14.60 -28.38
CA CYS A 137 7.16 -13.35 -28.85
C CYS A 137 7.49 -13.41 -30.34
N ASP A 138 6.86 -12.56 -31.16
CA ASP A 138 7.21 -12.44 -32.59
C ASP A 138 8.46 -11.58 -32.81
N ARG A 139 8.72 -10.61 -31.92
CA ARG A 139 9.86 -9.68 -31.99
C ARG A 139 10.84 -9.85 -30.83
N ALA A 140 11.42 -11.03 -30.71
CA ALA A 140 12.47 -11.28 -29.72
C ALA A 140 13.79 -10.64 -30.15
N VAL A 141 14.44 -9.90 -29.24
CA VAL A 141 15.73 -9.25 -29.48
C VAL A 141 16.74 -9.66 -28.40
N PRO A 142 18.00 -9.96 -28.77
CA PRO A 142 19.07 -10.17 -27.81
C PRO A 142 19.55 -8.81 -27.26
N GLY A 143 19.72 -8.72 -25.95
CA GLY A 143 20.33 -7.57 -25.29
C GLY A 143 21.85 -7.69 -25.14
N PRO A 144 22.47 -6.75 -24.39
CA PRO A 144 23.91 -6.76 -24.15
C PRO A 144 24.33 -8.07 -23.47
N THR A 145 25.21 -8.81 -24.13
CA THR A 145 25.70 -10.09 -23.64
C THR A 145 26.89 -9.88 -22.70
N THR A 146 26.86 -10.56 -21.56
CA THR A 146 28.10 -10.89 -20.84
C THR A 146 28.48 -12.32 -21.20
N HIS A 147 29.76 -12.67 -21.16
CA HIS A 147 30.35 -13.93 -21.65
C HIS A 147 29.75 -15.24 -21.09
N ALA A 148 28.74 -15.18 -20.22
CA ALA A 148 28.13 -16.34 -19.59
C ALA A 148 26.69 -16.66 -20.08
N LYS A 149 25.82 -15.68 -20.40
CA LYS A 149 24.41 -15.91 -20.79
C LYS A 149 23.83 -14.75 -21.60
N VAL A 150 23.04 -15.06 -22.65
CA VAL A 150 22.27 -14.08 -23.42
C VAL A 150 21.02 -13.66 -22.63
N VAL A 151 20.74 -12.36 -22.60
CA VAL A 151 19.48 -11.80 -22.10
C VAL A 151 18.60 -11.50 -23.31
N TRP A 152 17.41 -12.07 -23.35
CA TRP A 152 16.40 -11.79 -24.36
C TRP A 152 15.40 -10.77 -23.86
N TYR A 153 14.88 -9.95 -24.77
CA TYR A 153 13.78 -9.02 -24.54
C TYR A 153 12.72 -9.24 -25.62
N CYS A 154 11.44 -9.10 -25.25
CA CYS A 154 10.35 -9.18 -26.22
C CYS A 154 9.83 -7.78 -26.57
N MET A 155 9.95 -7.41 -27.85
CA MET A 155 9.54 -6.09 -28.36
C MET A 155 8.17 -6.13 -29.05
N ASP A 156 7.33 -7.09 -28.68
CA ASP A 156 5.94 -7.11 -29.10
C ASP A 156 5.17 -5.98 -28.42
N LYS A 157 4.28 -5.36 -29.18
CA LYS A 157 3.34 -4.38 -28.63
C LYS A 157 2.13 -5.15 -28.11
N VAL A 158 1.95 -5.18 -26.80
CA VAL A 158 0.84 -5.90 -26.16
C VAL A 158 -0.24 -4.93 -25.70
N GLU A 159 -1.50 -5.37 -25.71
CA GLU A 159 -2.63 -4.60 -25.16
C GLU A 159 -2.66 -4.66 -23.62
N HIS A 160 -2.18 -5.77 -23.06
CA HIS A 160 -2.06 -6.00 -21.63
C HIS A 160 -0.66 -6.53 -21.32
N CYS A 161 0.13 -5.88 -20.46
CA CYS A 161 1.38 -6.50 -19.98
C CYS A 161 1.12 -7.38 -18.78
N THR A 162 1.73 -8.55 -18.79
CA THR A 162 1.77 -9.51 -17.68
C THR A 162 3.15 -9.57 -17.02
N CYS A 163 4.02 -8.63 -17.40
CA CYS A 163 5.42 -8.55 -17.01
C CYS A 163 5.63 -7.65 -15.79
N LYS A 164 6.80 -7.71 -15.15
CA LYS A 164 7.15 -6.90 -13.99
C LYS A 164 7.38 -5.43 -14.38
N GLU A 165 8.14 -5.17 -15.44
CA GLU A 165 8.43 -3.83 -15.94
C GLU A 165 7.74 -3.57 -17.28
N CYS A 166 6.84 -2.58 -17.30
CA CYS A 166 6.01 -2.24 -18.45
C CYS A 166 6.22 -0.79 -18.87
N MET A 167 6.25 -0.52 -20.18
CA MET A 167 6.29 0.84 -20.72
C MET A 167 5.14 1.08 -21.70
N LYS A 168 4.30 2.09 -21.44
CA LYS A 168 3.20 2.49 -22.33
C LYS A 168 3.72 3.27 -23.54
N LEU A 169 3.20 3.00 -24.73
CA LEU A 169 3.53 3.77 -25.92
C LEU A 169 2.72 5.08 -25.95
N GLU A 170 3.40 6.20 -26.20
CA GLU A 170 2.74 7.49 -26.34
C GLU A 170 1.70 7.47 -27.47
N GLY A 171 0.51 8.03 -27.21
CA GLY A 171 -0.60 8.04 -28.16
C GLY A 171 -1.23 6.67 -28.44
N SER A 172 -0.91 5.63 -27.65
CA SER A 172 -1.45 4.28 -27.85
C SER A 172 -1.90 3.62 -26.54
N HIS A 173 -2.83 2.66 -26.65
CA HIS A 173 -3.21 1.76 -25.56
C HIS A 173 -2.32 0.50 -25.50
N ARG A 174 -1.17 0.51 -26.19
CA ARG A 174 -0.23 -0.60 -26.23
C ARG A 174 0.95 -0.38 -25.30
N TYR A 175 1.59 -1.47 -24.90
CA TYR A 175 2.70 -1.51 -23.97
C TYR A 175 3.85 -2.36 -24.52
N TYR A 176 5.05 -2.08 -24.02
CA TYR A 176 6.24 -2.93 -24.13
C TYR A 176 6.54 -3.60 -22.78
N CYS A 177 6.99 -4.84 -22.84
CA CYS A 177 7.61 -5.55 -21.72
C CYS A 177 9.11 -5.26 -21.69
N LEU A 178 9.63 -4.81 -20.55
CA LEU A 178 11.06 -4.50 -20.38
C LEU A 178 11.81 -5.58 -19.60
N ASP A 179 11.12 -6.60 -19.11
CA ASP A 179 11.74 -7.70 -18.38
C ASP A 179 12.70 -8.48 -19.28
N GLY A 180 13.94 -8.62 -18.85
CA GLY A 180 14.92 -9.47 -19.51
C GLY A 180 14.79 -10.94 -19.11
N TYR A 181 14.79 -11.85 -20.08
CA TYR A 181 14.86 -13.29 -19.84
C TYR A 181 16.27 -13.82 -20.09
N LYS A 182 16.90 -14.40 -19.08
CA LYS A 182 18.22 -15.05 -19.21
C LYS A 182 18.06 -16.47 -19.71
N GLY A 183 18.40 -16.74 -20.97
CA GLY A 183 18.28 -18.08 -21.54
C GLY A 183 18.85 -18.18 -22.95
N SER A 184 18.92 -19.40 -23.46
CA SER A 184 19.37 -19.67 -24.83
C SER A 184 18.31 -19.40 -25.89
N ASP A 185 17.03 -19.43 -25.51
CA ASP A 185 15.88 -19.34 -26.43
C ASP A 185 14.80 -18.40 -25.86
N PRO A 186 14.36 -17.36 -26.60
CA PRO A 186 13.26 -16.49 -26.17
C PRO A 186 11.88 -17.17 -26.18
N GLY A 187 11.77 -18.36 -26.77
CA GLY A 187 10.57 -19.17 -26.89
C GLY A 187 9.78 -18.93 -28.18
N PRO A 188 8.57 -19.53 -28.33
CA PRO A 188 7.84 -19.55 -29.60
C PRO A 188 7.32 -18.18 -30.05
N SER A 189 7.21 -18.03 -31.37
CA SER A 189 6.53 -16.92 -32.06
C SER A 189 5.02 -16.97 -31.82
N CYS A 190 4.36 -15.83 -31.63
CA CYS A 190 2.90 -15.77 -31.41
C CYS A 190 2.10 -16.13 -32.66
N THR A 191 2.64 -15.85 -33.84
CA THR A 191 2.04 -16.24 -35.13
C THR A 191 1.99 -17.76 -35.37
N HIS A 192 2.76 -18.55 -34.62
CA HIS A 192 2.92 -20.01 -34.80
C HIS A 192 2.61 -20.79 -33.50
N ALA A 193 2.03 -20.15 -32.47
CA ALA A 193 1.87 -20.69 -31.11
C ALA A 193 0.45 -21.18 -30.78
#